data_AF-A0A9Q0SUP0-F1
#
_entry.id   AF-A0A9Q0SUP0-F1
#
_cell.length_a   1.000
_cell.length_b   1.000
_cell.length_c   1.000
_cell.angle_alpha   90.00
_cell.angle_beta   90.00
_cell.angle_gamma   90.00
#
_symmetry.space_group_name_H-M   'P 1'
#
loop_
_entity.id
_entity.type
_entity.pdbx_description
1 polymer ?
#
loop_
_entity_poly.entity_id
_entity_poly.type
_entity_poly.pdbx_seq_one_letter_code
_entity_poly.pdbx_strand_id
1 'polypeptide(L)'
;MEMDSLPNGNSTIPTSTTTPPSTALSSKLTQLTESLKLEHQFLRVPFEHYKKTIRTNHRAVEKEISSVISIVNEAADSDISNDDAVQHLTSLVSRLQGLKRKLEEGSRAENLQAQRCRARIDHLESAGAENLSEWNNTRMKRILVDYMLRMSYYDTGLKLAESSNMLDLVDIDVFLEAKRVIDALQKREVAPALAWCADNKSRLKKSKSKFEFQLRLQEYVELDTSRRAPACYHICSKYLAPWAATHMKEMQLVFAIVAFKGNPECAVYKVTWFQ
;
A
#
# COMPACT_ATOMS: atom_id res chain seq x y z
N MET A 1 -45.05 85.98 15.98
CA MET A 1 -44.25 85.48 14.85
C MET A 1 -42.96 85.01 15.47
N GLU A 2 -42.94 83.76 15.95
CA GLU A 2 -41.78 83.15 16.59
C GLU A 2 -41.21 82.10 15.64
N MET A 3 -39.89 82.11 15.58
CA MET A 3 -39.04 81.35 14.69
C MET A 3 -38.47 80.23 15.55
N ASP A 4 -38.65 78.97 15.17
CA ASP A 4 -38.03 77.85 15.89
C ASP A 4 -37.08 77.06 15.02
N SER A 5 -35.89 76.90 15.59
CA SER A 5 -34.72 76.18 15.09
C SER A 5 -34.61 74.81 15.78
N LEU A 6 -33.94 73.89 15.09
CA LEU A 6 -33.64 72.48 15.42
C LEU A 6 -32.97 72.24 16.79
N PRO A 7 -32.95 70.97 17.27
CA PRO A 7 -31.66 70.20 17.25
C PRO A 7 -31.87 68.68 16.95
N ASN A 8 -31.03 67.98 16.15
CA ASN A 8 -29.68 67.42 16.41
C ASN A 8 -29.60 66.58 17.71
N GLY A 9 -29.15 65.33 17.80
CA GLY A 9 -28.58 64.30 16.92
C GLY A 9 -28.19 63.12 17.84
N ASN A 10 -28.18 61.86 17.37
CA ASN A 10 -27.60 60.76 18.13
C ASN A 10 -27.04 59.69 17.19
N SER A 11 -25.72 59.54 17.19
CA SER A 11 -24.97 58.52 16.45
C SER A 11 -24.70 57.33 17.35
N THR A 12 -25.22 56.15 17.00
CA THR A 12 -24.95 54.88 17.68
C THR A 12 -23.72 54.20 17.04
N ILE A 13 -22.73 53.89 17.88
CA ILE A 13 -21.51 53.12 17.56
C ILE A 13 -21.86 51.62 17.57
N PRO A 14 -21.38 50.79 16.62
CA PRO A 14 -21.54 49.33 16.71
C PRO A 14 -20.51 48.74 17.67
N THR A 15 -20.99 48.05 18.70
CA THR A 15 -20.19 47.30 19.67
C THR A 15 -19.55 46.08 19.00
N SER A 16 -18.22 46.05 18.94
CA SER A 16 -17.43 44.87 18.60
C SER A 16 -17.57 43.82 19.71
N THR A 17 -18.24 42.71 19.42
CA THR A 17 -18.28 41.51 20.28
C THR A 17 -16.93 40.80 20.25
N THR A 18 -15.99 41.25 21.09
CA THR A 18 -14.78 40.50 21.42
C THR A 18 -15.14 39.28 22.26
N THR A 19 -15.02 38.09 21.68
CA THR A 19 -15.11 36.81 22.38
C THR A 19 -13.99 36.69 23.42
N PRO A 20 -14.23 36.12 24.61
CA PRO A 20 -13.20 35.96 25.63
C PRO A 20 -12.08 35.04 25.14
N PRO A 21 -10.79 35.34 25.43
CA PRO A 21 -9.65 34.51 24.99
C PRO A 21 -9.74 33.04 25.48
N SER A 22 -10.36 32.80 26.63
CA SER A 22 -10.63 31.47 27.18
C SER A 22 -11.56 30.62 26.30
N THR A 23 -12.60 31.25 25.73
CA THR A 23 -13.58 30.56 24.87
C THR A 23 -12.97 30.19 23.51
N ALA A 24 -12.12 31.06 22.97
CA ALA A 24 -11.39 30.81 21.73
C ALA A 24 -10.38 29.64 21.88
N LEU A 25 -9.63 29.58 22.99
CA LEU A 25 -8.72 28.46 23.30
C LEU A 25 -9.46 27.14 23.46
N SER A 26 -10.59 27.13 24.17
CA SER A 26 -11.45 25.94 24.32
C SER A 26 -11.98 25.41 22.97
N SER A 27 -12.42 26.31 22.09
CA SER A 27 -12.87 25.94 20.74
C SER A 27 -11.76 25.34 19.88
N LYS A 28 -10.54 25.92 19.92
CA LYS A 28 -9.37 25.41 19.20
C LYS A 28 -8.97 24.02 19.68
N LEU A 29 -9.06 23.76 20.98
CA LEU A 29 -8.75 22.45 21.57
C LEU A 29 -9.77 21.38 21.17
N THR A 30 -11.05 21.75 21.06
CA THR A 30 -12.10 20.85 20.57
C THR A 30 -11.88 20.50 19.10
N GLN A 31 -11.58 21.50 18.27
CA GLN A 31 -11.25 21.31 16.85
C GLN A 31 -10.00 20.43 16.64
N LEU A 32 -8.97 20.62 17.48
CA LEU A 32 -7.77 19.78 17.48
C LEU A 32 -8.12 18.32 17.81
N THR A 33 -8.96 18.10 18.82
CA THR A 33 -9.41 16.76 19.24
C THR A 33 -10.15 16.03 18.12
N GLU A 34 -11.04 16.71 17.40
CA GLU A 34 -11.72 16.12 16.24
C GLU A 34 -10.76 15.83 15.08
N SER A 35 -9.79 16.73 14.87
CA SER A 35 -8.77 16.59 13.84
C SER A 35 -7.88 15.37 14.06
N LEU A 36 -7.48 15.11 15.30
CA LEU A 36 -6.68 13.95 15.70
C LEU A 36 -7.38 12.62 15.43
N LYS A 37 -8.72 12.56 15.49
CA LYS A 37 -9.47 11.31 15.20
C LYS A 37 -9.25 10.81 13.77
N LEU A 38 -9.02 11.72 12.83
CA LEU A 38 -8.81 11.39 11.42
C LEU A 38 -7.37 10.95 11.12
N GLU A 39 -6.43 11.19 12.04
CA GLU A 39 -5.01 10.85 11.86
C GLU A 39 -4.73 9.34 11.95
N HIS A 40 -5.61 8.58 12.60
CA HIS A 40 -5.46 7.13 12.75
C HIS A 40 -5.25 6.42 11.40
N GLN A 41 -5.95 6.84 10.34
CA GLN A 41 -5.81 6.21 9.03
C GLN A 41 -4.40 6.39 8.45
N PHE A 42 -3.76 7.53 8.71
CA PHE A 42 -2.41 7.84 8.21
C PHE A 42 -1.27 7.21 9.03
N LEU A 43 -1.56 6.74 10.25
CA LEU A 43 -0.59 5.98 11.07
C LEU A 43 -0.66 4.48 10.80
N ARG A 44 -1.84 3.97 10.43
CA ARG A 44 -2.07 2.53 10.33
C ARG A 44 -1.24 1.87 9.24
N VAL A 45 -1.18 2.48 8.06
CA VAL A 45 -0.46 1.95 6.89
C VAL A 45 1.04 1.76 7.15
N PRO A 46 1.80 2.80 7.56
CA PRO A 46 3.23 2.66 7.83
C PRO A 46 3.52 1.69 8.98
N PHE A 47 2.67 1.66 10.01
CA PHE A 47 2.83 0.71 11.12
C PHE A 47 2.64 -0.75 10.68
N GLU A 48 1.64 -1.01 9.84
CA GLU A 48 1.43 -2.35 9.27
C GLU A 48 2.57 -2.75 8.32
N HIS A 49 3.12 -1.80 7.56
CA HIS A 49 4.27 -2.04 6.71
C HIS A 49 5.52 -2.35 7.54
N TYR A 50 5.82 -1.56 8.58
CA TYR A 50 6.92 -1.80 9.50
C TYR A 50 6.83 -3.19 10.15
N LYS A 51 5.65 -3.55 10.67
CA LYS A 51 5.37 -4.88 11.23
C LYS A 51 5.52 -6.01 10.22
N LYS A 52 5.22 -5.77 8.94
CA LYS A 52 5.41 -6.78 7.88
C LYS A 52 6.90 -6.95 7.61
N THR A 53 7.64 -5.85 7.45
CA THR A 53 9.07 -5.84 7.17
C THR A 53 9.87 -6.56 8.26
N ILE A 54 9.66 -6.23 9.54
CA ILE A 54 10.33 -6.90 10.67
C ILE A 54 10.08 -8.41 10.63
N ARG A 55 8.82 -8.83 10.45
CA ARG A 55 8.48 -10.26 10.45
C ARG A 55 9.11 -11.01 9.29
N THR A 56 9.13 -10.41 8.11
CA THR A 56 9.74 -11.01 6.91
C THR A 56 11.25 -11.14 7.09
N ASN A 57 11.91 -10.08 7.53
CA ASN A 57 13.36 -10.06 7.76
C ASN A 57 13.76 -11.04 8.85
N HIS A 58 13.05 -11.06 9.98
CA HIS A 58 13.30 -11.97 11.08
C HIS A 58 13.22 -13.44 10.63
N ARG A 59 12.15 -13.83 9.91
CA ARG A 59 12.00 -15.19 9.37
C ARG A 59 13.09 -15.56 8.37
N ALA A 60 13.51 -14.61 7.53
CA ALA A 60 14.59 -14.84 6.57
C ALA A 60 15.92 -15.10 7.28
N VAL A 61 16.22 -14.31 8.32
CA VAL A 61 17.41 -14.46 9.15
C VAL A 61 17.39 -15.78 9.92
N GLU A 62 16.29 -16.12 10.60
CA GLU A 62 16.15 -17.40 11.31
C GLU A 62 16.40 -18.59 10.38
N LYS A 63 15.79 -18.61 9.19
CA LYS A 63 15.96 -19.68 8.22
C LYS A 63 17.42 -19.86 7.79
N GLU A 64 18.11 -18.76 7.50
CA GLU A 64 19.51 -18.81 7.06
C GLU A 64 20.44 -19.21 8.20
N ILE A 65 20.23 -18.68 9.42
CA ILE A 65 20.98 -19.07 10.61
C ILE A 65 20.81 -20.57 10.88
N SER A 66 19.59 -21.09 10.87
CA SER A 66 19.34 -22.53 11.06
C SER A 66 20.06 -23.38 10.02
N SER A 67 20.08 -22.94 8.77
CA SER A 67 20.76 -23.70 7.71
C SER A 67 22.28 -23.60 7.78
N VAL A 68 22.84 -22.47 8.24
CA VAL A 68 24.27 -22.33 8.55
C VAL A 68 24.66 -23.26 9.69
N ILE A 69 23.86 -23.31 10.77
CA ILE A 69 24.09 -24.22 11.91
C ILE A 69 24.08 -25.68 11.47
N SER A 70 23.12 -26.09 10.61
CA SER A 70 23.07 -27.45 10.06
C SER A 70 24.36 -27.83 9.34
N ILE A 71 24.85 -26.96 8.45
CA ILE A 71 26.08 -27.20 7.68
C ILE A 71 27.30 -27.30 8.60
N VAL A 72 27.37 -26.44 9.63
CA VAL A 72 28.48 -26.47 10.59
C VAL A 72 28.48 -27.77 11.40
N ASN A 73 27.30 -28.24 11.84
CA ASN A 73 27.19 -29.50 12.57
C ASN A 73 27.54 -30.70 11.69
N GLU A 74 27.04 -30.75 10.45
CA GLU A 74 27.38 -31.81 9.48
C GLU A 74 28.89 -31.87 9.21
N ALA A 75 29.54 -30.71 9.11
CA ALA A 75 30.99 -30.63 8.92
C ALA A 75 31.78 -31.01 10.19
N ALA A 76 31.22 -30.80 11.39
CA ALA A 76 31.88 -31.15 12.65
C ALA A 76 31.84 -32.67 12.93
N ASP A 77 30.80 -33.36 12.47
CA ASP A 77 30.60 -34.80 12.67
C ASP A 77 31.31 -35.68 11.62
N SER A 78 31.87 -35.09 10.57
CA SER A 78 32.46 -35.79 9.43
C SER A 78 33.99 -35.77 9.47
N ASP A 79 34.66 -36.92 9.29
CA ASP A 79 36.11 -36.99 9.02
C ASP A 79 36.36 -36.55 7.57
N ILE A 80 36.48 -35.23 7.36
CA ILE A 80 36.65 -34.65 6.02
C ILE A 80 38.13 -34.51 5.66
N SER A 81 38.45 -34.72 4.39
CA SER A 81 39.78 -34.40 3.84
C SER A 81 40.08 -32.91 4.00
N ASN A 82 41.37 -32.55 4.09
CA ASN A 82 41.79 -31.14 4.17
C ASN A 82 41.28 -30.31 2.97
N ASP A 83 41.23 -30.88 1.76
CA ASP A 83 40.75 -30.17 0.57
C ASP A 83 39.23 -29.91 0.65
N ASP A 84 38.48 -30.92 1.05
CA ASP A 84 37.03 -30.81 1.26
C ASP A 84 36.72 -29.81 2.39
N ALA A 85 37.47 -29.83 3.49
CA ALA A 85 37.32 -28.89 4.60
C ALA A 85 37.52 -27.43 4.13
N VAL A 86 38.50 -27.18 3.26
CA VAL A 86 38.73 -25.85 2.65
C VAL A 86 37.55 -25.45 1.74
N GLN A 87 37.01 -26.37 0.94
CA GLN A 87 35.84 -26.11 0.11
C GLN A 87 34.59 -25.81 0.95
N HIS A 88 34.36 -26.56 2.03
CA HIS A 88 33.27 -26.35 2.98
C HIS A 88 33.36 -24.98 3.67
N LEU A 89 34.54 -24.61 4.18
CA LEU A 89 34.77 -23.29 4.78
C LEU A 89 34.56 -22.17 3.77
N THR A 90 35.03 -22.34 2.54
CA THR A 90 34.83 -21.35 1.46
C THR A 90 33.34 -21.15 1.15
N SER A 91 32.58 -22.24 1.06
CA SER A 91 31.12 -22.21 0.90
C SER A 91 30.44 -21.50 2.07
N LEU A 92 30.81 -21.83 3.31
CA LEU A 92 30.27 -21.21 4.52
C LEU A 92 30.55 -19.70 4.55
N VAL A 93 31.77 -19.28 4.22
CA VAL A 93 32.15 -17.86 4.13
C VAL A 93 31.30 -17.14 3.10
N SER A 94 31.13 -17.71 1.89
CA SER A 94 30.30 -17.10 0.84
C SER A 94 28.85 -16.92 1.31
N ARG A 95 28.34 -17.89 2.07
CA ARG A 95 26.98 -17.90 2.58
C ARG A 95 26.78 -16.89 3.71
N LEU A 96 27.73 -16.79 4.63
CA LEU A 96 27.75 -15.78 5.70
C LEU A 96 27.86 -14.36 5.13
N GLN A 97 28.65 -14.15 4.08
CA GLN A 97 28.71 -12.88 3.36
C GLN A 97 27.36 -12.54 2.71
N GLY A 98 26.70 -13.53 2.10
CA GLY A 98 25.34 -13.39 1.57
C GLY A 98 24.32 -13.02 2.67
N LEU A 99 24.40 -13.68 3.83
CA LEU A 99 23.54 -13.39 4.98
C LEU A 99 23.78 -11.98 5.53
N LYS A 100 25.05 -11.56 5.66
CA LYS A 100 25.42 -10.19 6.06
C LYS A 100 24.77 -9.16 5.13
N ARG A 101 24.89 -9.34 3.81
CA ARG A 101 24.27 -8.43 2.84
C ARG A 101 22.75 -8.36 2.98
N LYS A 102 22.08 -9.51 3.13
CA LYS A 102 20.63 -9.57 3.36
C LYS A 102 20.22 -8.87 4.66
N LEU A 103 21.00 -9.02 5.73
CA LEU A 103 20.72 -8.39 7.02
C LEU A 103 20.88 -6.87 6.93
N GLU A 104 21.89 -6.38 6.24
CA GLU A 104 22.07 -4.95 6.00
C GLU A 104 20.93 -4.36 5.17
N GLU A 105 20.51 -5.03 4.09
CA GLU A 105 19.35 -4.63 3.29
C GLU A 105 18.06 -4.61 4.12
N GLY A 106 17.83 -5.66 4.91
CA GLY A 106 16.70 -5.74 5.83
C GLY A 106 16.71 -4.62 6.87
N SER A 107 17.87 -4.34 7.47
CA SER A 107 18.04 -3.27 8.46
C SER A 107 17.77 -1.89 7.86
N ARG A 108 18.26 -1.61 6.65
CA ARG A 108 17.94 -0.35 5.94
C ARG A 108 16.44 -0.21 5.71
N ALA A 109 15.78 -1.28 5.27
CA ALA A 109 14.33 -1.28 5.04
C ALA A 109 13.54 -1.06 6.35
N GLU A 110 13.94 -1.69 7.45
CA GLU A 110 13.32 -1.49 8.77
C GLU A 110 13.50 -0.06 9.27
N ASN A 111 14.73 0.47 9.18
CA ASN A 111 15.05 1.83 9.62
C ASN A 111 14.24 2.89 8.85
N LEU A 112 14.07 2.72 7.53
CA LEU A 112 13.24 3.61 6.72
C LEU A 112 11.78 3.62 7.22
N GLN A 113 11.23 2.46 7.53
CA GLN A 113 9.85 2.36 8.00
C GLN A 113 9.69 2.89 9.43
N ALA A 114 10.68 2.66 10.29
CA ALA A 114 10.74 3.24 11.63
C ALA A 114 10.83 4.78 11.58
N GLN A 115 11.66 5.34 10.70
CA GLN A 115 11.76 6.79 10.45
C GLN A 115 10.40 7.35 10.04
N ARG A 116 9.71 6.71 9.10
CA ARG A 116 8.37 7.13 8.65
C ARG A 116 7.32 7.08 9.76
N CYS A 117 7.41 6.11 10.67
CA CYS A 117 6.55 6.06 11.84
C CYS A 117 6.89 7.19 12.82
N ARG A 118 8.19 7.43 13.05
CA ARG A 118 8.68 8.50 13.93
C ARG A 118 8.25 9.88 13.44
N ALA A 119 8.52 10.22 12.18
CA ALA A 119 8.14 11.51 11.59
C ALA A 119 6.64 11.81 11.73
N ARG A 120 5.79 10.79 11.60
CA ARG A 120 4.34 10.94 11.79
C ARG A 120 3.96 11.13 13.26
N ILE A 121 4.61 10.43 14.19
CA ILE A 121 4.40 10.63 15.63
C ILE A 121 4.86 12.04 16.03
N ASP A 122 6.04 12.46 15.62
CA ASP A 122 6.59 13.78 15.89
C ASP A 122 5.67 14.89 15.35
N HIS A 123 5.10 14.70 14.15
CA HIS A 123 4.10 15.60 13.60
C HIS A 123 2.82 15.67 14.45
N LEU A 124 2.36 14.57 15.04
CA LEU A 124 1.19 14.56 15.94
C LEU A 124 1.51 15.22 17.27
N GLU A 125 2.68 14.97 17.84
CA GLU A 125 3.15 15.58 19.08
C GLU A 125 3.37 17.10 18.91
N SER A 126 3.72 17.54 17.70
CA SER A 126 3.85 18.96 17.40
C SER A 126 2.53 19.73 17.44
N ALA A 127 1.37 19.07 17.50
CA ALA A 127 0.08 19.75 17.44
C ALA A 127 -0.20 20.57 18.71
N GLY A 128 -0.13 21.90 18.61
CA GLY A 128 -0.40 22.83 19.71
C GLY A 128 -1.33 23.98 19.30
N ALA A 129 -1.84 24.72 20.29
CA ALA A 129 -2.74 25.85 20.05
C ALA A 129 -2.07 27.01 19.29
N GLU A 130 -0.74 27.14 19.41
CA GLU A 130 0.08 28.20 18.82
C GLU A 130 0.42 27.94 17.34
N ASN A 131 0.64 26.68 16.96
CA ASN A 131 1.01 26.28 15.59
C ASN A 131 -0.12 25.53 14.84
N LEU A 132 -1.35 25.60 15.35
CA LEU A 132 -2.51 24.89 14.81
C LEU A 132 -2.76 25.15 13.31
N SER A 133 -2.48 26.37 12.84
CA SER A 133 -2.65 26.75 11.43
C SER A 133 -1.68 26.00 10.51
N GLU A 134 -0.39 25.97 10.86
CA GLU A 134 0.66 25.27 10.09
C GLU A 134 0.47 23.76 10.14
N TRP A 135 0.10 23.25 11.31
CA TRP A 135 -0.23 21.84 11.50
C TRP A 135 -1.42 21.43 10.61
N ASN A 136 -2.50 22.22 10.60
CA ASN A 136 -3.65 21.99 9.71
C ASN A 136 -3.28 22.11 8.23
N ASN A 137 -2.38 23.03 7.85
CA ASN A 137 -1.90 23.14 6.47
C ASN A 137 -1.16 21.87 6.02
N THR A 138 -0.27 21.36 6.87
CA THR A 138 0.47 20.12 6.63
C THR A 138 -0.48 18.94 6.50
N ARG A 139 -1.46 18.83 7.40
CA ARG A 139 -2.51 17.81 7.37
C ARG A 139 -3.35 17.89 6.09
N MET A 140 -3.79 19.08 5.70
CA MET A 140 -4.53 19.29 4.45
C MET A 140 -3.73 18.83 3.23
N LYS A 141 -2.44 19.18 3.16
CA LYS A 141 -1.56 18.71 2.08
C LYS A 141 -1.41 17.20 2.06
N ARG A 142 -1.27 16.54 3.23
CA ARG A 142 -1.25 15.06 3.32
C ARG A 142 -2.53 14.43 2.78
N ILE A 143 -3.70 14.97 3.14
CA ILE A 143 -4.99 14.52 2.60
C ILE A 143 -5.05 14.72 1.08
N LEU A 144 -4.57 15.85 0.57
CA LEU A 144 -4.55 16.14 -0.86
C LEU A 144 -3.64 15.17 -1.62
N VAL A 145 -2.46 14.86 -1.09
CA VAL A 145 -1.56 13.85 -1.66
C VAL A 145 -2.24 12.47 -1.70
N ASP A 146 -2.84 12.02 -0.59
CA ASP A 146 -3.57 10.73 -0.55
C ASP A 146 -4.71 10.70 -1.58
N TYR A 147 -5.48 11.78 -1.71
CA TYR A 147 -6.52 11.91 -2.73
C TYR A 147 -5.96 11.80 -4.15
N MET A 148 -4.90 12.56 -4.46
CA MET A 148 -4.25 12.54 -5.77
C MET A 148 -3.78 11.13 -6.14
N LEU A 149 -3.15 10.41 -5.20
CA LEU A 149 -2.66 9.06 -5.41
C LEU A 149 -3.79 8.05 -5.64
N ARG A 150 -4.92 8.18 -4.93
CA ARG A 150 -6.13 7.35 -5.16
C ARG A 150 -6.78 7.61 -6.52
N MET A 151 -6.73 8.85 -6.99
CA MET A 151 -7.26 9.25 -8.29
C MET A 151 -6.27 9.06 -9.44
N SER A 152 -5.17 8.32 -9.21
CA SER A 152 -4.12 8.05 -10.21
C SER A 152 -3.32 9.27 -10.69
N TYR A 153 -3.39 10.41 -9.98
CA TYR A 153 -2.56 11.59 -10.21
C TYR A 153 -1.19 11.44 -9.52
N TYR A 154 -0.45 10.38 -9.85
CA TYR A 154 0.78 9.99 -9.15
C TYR A 154 1.88 11.06 -9.19
N ASP A 155 2.16 11.61 -10.37
CA ASP A 155 3.24 12.59 -10.55
C ASP A 155 2.94 13.90 -9.81
N THR A 156 1.68 14.34 -9.83
CA THR A 156 1.23 15.54 -9.12
C THR A 156 1.31 15.34 -7.60
N GLY A 157 0.84 14.17 -7.12
CA GLY A 157 0.92 13.82 -5.71
C GLY A 157 2.36 13.75 -5.20
N LEU A 158 3.27 13.15 -5.99
CA LEU A 158 4.70 13.09 -5.70
C LEU A 158 5.31 14.48 -5.64
N LYS A 159 5.08 15.32 -6.65
CA LYS A 159 5.60 16.70 -6.70
C LYS A 159 5.15 17.54 -5.52
N LEU A 160 3.88 17.42 -5.11
CA LEU A 160 3.35 18.14 -3.94
C LEU A 160 4.03 17.68 -2.64
N ALA A 161 4.29 16.38 -2.51
CA ALA A 161 4.95 15.82 -1.34
C ALA A 161 6.42 16.24 -1.26
N GLU A 162 7.13 16.28 -2.40
CA GLU A 162 8.52 16.76 -2.51
C GLU A 162 8.60 18.26 -2.21
N SER A 163 7.78 19.09 -2.87
CA SER A 163 7.81 20.54 -2.71
C SER A 163 7.44 20.99 -1.30
N SER A 164 6.70 20.15 -0.57
CA SER A 164 6.28 20.42 0.81
C SER A 164 7.09 19.64 1.86
N ASN A 165 8.17 18.96 1.45
CA ASN A 165 9.05 18.16 2.31
C ASN A 165 8.29 17.18 3.24
N MET A 166 7.34 16.43 2.69
CA MET A 166 6.43 15.57 3.45
C MET A 166 6.40 14.12 2.97
N LEU A 167 7.46 13.68 2.28
CA LEU A 167 7.61 12.30 1.79
C LEU A 167 7.47 11.26 2.91
N ASP A 168 7.98 11.57 4.12
CA ASP A 168 7.87 10.67 5.29
C ASP A 168 6.48 10.63 5.92
N LEU A 169 5.60 11.58 5.56
CA LEU A 169 4.25 11.73 6.12
C LEU A 169 3.14 11.13 5.23
N VAL A 170 3.50 10.65 4.04
CA VAL A 170 2.60 10.12 3.02
C VAL A 170 3.02 8.72 2.55
N ASP A 171 2.09 7.96 1.98
CA ASP A 171 2.28 6.55 1.62
C ASP A 171 2.51 6.32 0.12
N ILE A 172 3.30 7.19 -0.54
CA ILE A 172 3.50 7.19 -2.00
C ILE A 172 3.88 5.80 -2.55
N ASP A 173 4.85 5.13 -1.93
CA ASP A 173 5.35 3.83 -2.41
C ASP A 173 4.26 2.76 -2.48
N VAL A 174 3.29 2.80 -1.56
CA VAL A 174 2.17 1.86 -1.52
C VAL A 174 1.29 2.04 -2.76
N PHE A 175 1.06 3.30 -3.15
CA PHE A 175 0.30 3.61 -4.34
C PHE A 175 1.07 3.33 -5.63
N LEU A 176 2.40 3.50 -5.64
CA LEU A 176 3.24 3.12 -6.78
C LEU A 176 3.31 1.60 -6.98
N GLU A 177 3.30 0.81 -5.91
CA GLU A 177 3.17 -0.65 -5.99
C GLU A 177 1.84 -1.04 -6.63
N ALA A 178 0.74 -0.40 -6.22
CA ALA A 178 -0.58 -0.59 -6.83
C ALA A 178 -0.61 -0.15 -8.31
N LYS A 179 -0.01 1.01 -8.62
CA LYS A 179 0.15 1.52 -10.00
C LYS A 179 0.83 0.49 -10.90
N ARG A 180 1.92 -0.12 -10.43
CA ARG A 180 2.63 -1.18 -11.18
C ARG A 180 1.71 -2.34 -11.56
N VAL A 181 0.82 -2.75 -10.64
CA VAL A 181 -0.16 -3.81 -10.90
C VAL A 181 -1.22 -3.33 -11.90
N ILE A 182 -1.72 -2.11 -11.74
CA ILE A 182 -2.72 -1.51 -12.65
C ILE A 182 -2.15 -1.39 -14.07
N ASP A 183 -0.94 -0.82 -14.22
CA ASP A 183 -0.26 -0.66 -15.51
C ASP A 183 -0.03 -2.01 -16.22
N ALA A 184 0.27 -3.07 -15.45
CA ALA A 184 0.41 -4.42 -15.99
C ALA A 184 -0.93 -4.99 -16.47
N LEU A 185 -2.00 -4.81 -15.69
CA LEU A 185 -3.34 -5.28 -16.07
C LEU A 185 -3.86 -4.56 -17.33
N GLN A 186 -3.58 -3.25 -17.48
CA GLN A 186 -3.88 -2.50 -18.71
C GLN A 186 -3.16 -3.07 -19.94
N LYS A 187 -1.95 -3.62 -19.75
CA LYS A 187 -1.18 -4.33 -20.79
C LYS A 187 -1.57 -5.80 -20.94
N ARG A 188 -2.64 -6.26 -20.28
CA ARG A 188 -3.11 -7.66 -20.24
C ARG A 188 -2.14 -8.63 -19.56
N GLU A 189 -1.23 -8.12 -18.75
CA GLU A 189 -0.28 -8.91 -17.97
C GLU A 189 -0.83 -9.16 -16.57
N VAL A 190 -1.23 -10.41 -16.30
CA VAL A 190 -1.81 -10.80 -14.99
C VAL A 190 -0.77 -11.23 -13.96
N ALA A 191 0.45 -11.54 -14.39
CA ALA A 191 1.49 -12.08 -13.51
C ALA A 191 1.81 -11.16 -12.30
N PRO A 192 1.96 -9.82 -12.45
CA PRO A 192 2.15 -8.92 -11.32
C PRO A 192 1.01 -8.93 -10.30
N ALA A 193 -0.24 -9.01 -10.79
CA ALA A 193 -1.42 -9.06 -9.93
C ALA A 193 -1.52 -10.39 -9.17
N LEU A 194 -1.18 -11.51 -9.82
CA LEU A 194 -1.14 -12.83 -9.20
C LEU A 194 -0.04 -12.94 -8.13
N ALA A 195 1.14 -12.34 -8.37
CA ALA A 195 2.17 -12.24 -7.35
C ALA A 195 1.67 -11.46 -6.11
N TRP A 196 0.99 -10.33 -6.35
CA TRP A 196 0.36 -9.56 -5.26
C TRP A 196 -0.70 -10.39 -4.50
N CYS A 197 -1.48 -11.22 -5.20
CA CYS A 197 -2.42 -12.15 -4.55
C CYS A 197 -1.70 -13.16 -3.64
N ALA A 198 -0.57 -13.72 -4.08
CA ALA A 198 0.21 -14.66 -3.29
C ALA A 198 0.69 -14.02 -1.97
N ASP A 199 1.20 -12.79 -2.05
CA ASP A 199 1.69 -12.02 -0.89
C ASP A 199 0.57 -11.66 0.10
N ASN A 200 -0.66 -11.51 -0.39
CA ASN A 200 -1.82 -11.06 0.39
C ASN A 200 -2.86 -12.18 0.65
N LYS A 201 -2.52 -13.45 0.37
CA LYS A 201 -3.44 -14.59 0.39
C LYS A 201 -4.28 -14.70 1.67
N SER A 202 -3.66 -14.48 2.83
CA SER A 202 -4.37 -14.55 4.13
C SER A 202 -5.43 -13.46 4.29
N ARG A 203 -5.16 -12.23 3.81
CA ARG A 203 -6.09 -11.10 3.83
C ARG A 203 -7.22 -11.29 2.82
N LEU A 204 -6.89 -11.80 1.63
CA LEU A 204 -7.87 -12.12 0.59
C LEU A 204 -8.83 -13.23 1.03
N LYS A 205 -8.33 -14.28 1.69
CA LYS A 205 -9.17 -15.36 2.23
C LYS A 205 -10.13 -14.85 3.32
N LYS A 206 -9.64 -14.00 4.23
CA LYS A 206 -10.47 -13.40 5.30
C LYS A 206 -11.59 -12.50 4.75
N SER A 207 -11.32 -11.76 3.69
CA SER A 207 -12.29 -10.88 3.02
C SER A 207 -13.18 -11.62 2.01
N LYS A 208 -12.99 -12.93 1.81
CA LYS A 208 -13.69 -13.74 0.78
C LYS A 208 -13.60 -13.09 -0.61
N SER A 209 -12.46 -12.50 -0.94
CA SER A 209 -12.26 -11.81 -2.21
C SER A 209 -12.23 -12.79 -3.39
N LYS A 210 -12.91 -12.42 -4.49
CA LYS A 210 -12.90 -13.16 -5.77
C LYS A 210 -11.77 -12.74 -6.71
N PHE A 211 -10.90 -11.83 -6.27
CA PHE A 211 -9.91 -11.19 -7.14
C PHE A 211 -8.94 -12.19 -7.79
N GLU A 212 -8.40 -13.14 -7.02
CA GLU A 212 -7.51 -14.18 -7.57
C GLU A 212 -8.23 -15.04 -8.61
N PHE A 213 -9.49 -15.40 -8.38
CA PHE A 213 -10.29 -16.14 -9.34
C PHE A 213 -10.51 -15.36 -10.65
N GLN A 214 -10.86 -14.07 -10.57
CA GLN A 214 -11.01 -13.21 -11.75
C GLN A 214 -9.70 -13.09 -12.54
N LEU A 215 -8.56 -12.97 -11.86
CA LEU A 215 -7.24 -12.93 -12.51
C LEU A 215 -6.91 -14.24 -13.22
N ARG A 216 -7.21 -15.40 -12.61
CA ARG A 216 -6.98 -16.72 -13.24
C ARG A 216 -7.91 -16.94 -14.44
N LEU A 217 -9.12 -16.39 -14.39
CA LEU A 217 -10.04 -16.42 -15.52
C LEU A 217 -9.52 -15.56 -16.68
N GLN A 218 -8.99 -14.37 -16.37
CA GLN A 218 -8.32 -13.52 -17.35
C GLN A 218 -7.07 -14.21 -17.93
N GLU A 219 -6.25 -14.85 -17.09
CA GLU A 219 -5.07 -15.61 -17.52
C GLU A 219 -5.45 -16.71 -18.53
N TYR A 220 -6.55 -17.43 -18.29
CA TYR A 220 -7.08 -18.42 -19.22
C TYR A 220 -7.48 -17.79 -20.56
N VAL A 221 -8.21 -16.67 -20.55
CA VAL A 221 -8.65 -15.97 -21.77
C VAL A 221 -7.46 -15.52 -22.63
N GLU A 222 -6.40 -15.00 -22.00
CA GLU A 222 -5.20 -14.54 -22.70
C GLU A 222 -4.37 -15.70 -23.28
N LEU A 223 -4.31 -16.85 -22.58
CA LEU A 223 -3.63 -18.05 -23.09
C LEU A 223 -4.37 -18.71 -24.26
N ASP A 224 -5.70 -18.74 -24.21
CA ASP A 224 -6.50 -19.32 -25.29
C ASP A 224 -6.41 -18.47 -26.56
N THR A 225 -6.47 -17.14 -26.41
CA THR A 225 -6.22 -16.18 -27.50
C THR A 225 -4.83 -16.39 -28.13
N SER A 226 -3.84 -16.78 -27.33
CA SER A 226 -2.48 -17.10 -27.77
C SER A 226 -2.32 -18.52 -28.34
N ARG A 227 -3.41 -19.29 -28.48
CA ARG A 227 -3.44 -20.70 -28.94
C ARG A 227 -2.54 -21.65 -28.14
N ARG A 228 -2.36 -21.40 -26.84
CA ARG A 228 -1.52 -22.22 -25.94
C ARG A 228 -2.34 -23.28 -25.18
N ALA A 229 -2.93 -24.23 -25.91
CA ALA A 229 -3.86 -25.23 -25.34
C ALA A 229 -3.33 -26.01 -24.11
N PRO A 230 -2.06 -26.46 -24.05
CA PRO A 230 -1.55 -27.18 -22.87
C PRO A 230 -1.50 -26.30 -21.61
N ALA A 231 -1.19 -25.01 -21.76
CA ALA A 231 -1.13 -24.07 -20.65
C ALA A 231 -2.53 -23.70 -20.14
N CYS A 232 -3.53 -23.61 -21.03
CA CYS A 232 -4.94 -23.44 -20.66
C CYS A 232 -5.43 -24.58 -19.76
N TYR A 233 -5.14 -25.84 -20.13
CA TYR A 233 -5.53 -27.00 -19.33
C TYR A 233 -4.90 -26.96 -17.92
N HIS A 234 -3.63 -26.57 -17.82
CA HIS A 234 -2.97 -26.43 -16.52
C HIS A 234 -3.69 -25.41 -15.62
N ILE A 235 -4.07 -24.25 -16.16
CA ILE A 235 -4.80 -23.24 -15.39
C ILE A 235 -6.16 -23.75 -14.93
N CYS A 236 -6.91 -24.35 -15.86
CA CYS A 236 -8.23 -24.88 -15.56
C CYS A 236 -8.20 -25.94 -14.47
N SER A 237 -7.32 -26.93 -14.61
CA SER A 237 -7.22 -28.05 -13.67
C SER A 237 -6.66 -27.63 -12.30
N LYS A 238 -5.63 -26.77 -12.27
CA LYS A 238 -4.93 -26.43 -11.03
C LYS A 238 -5.57 -25.29 -10.25
N TYR A 239 -5.97 -24.22 -10.95
CA TYR A 239 -6.37 -22.97 -10.31
C TYR A 239 -7.87 -22.70 -10.38
N LEU A 240 -8.56 -23.09 -11.46
CA LEU A 240 -10.01 -22.86 -11.59
C LEU A 240 -10.85 -23.99 -11.00
N ALA A 241 -10.45 -25.26 -11.12
CA ALA A 241 -11.22 -26.40 -10.61
C ALA A 241 -11.66 -26.29 -9.13
N PRO A 242 -10.82 -25.79 -8.19
CA PRO A 242 -11.25 -25.60 -6.80
C PRO A 242 -12.39 -24.59 -6.61
N TRP A 243 -12.58 -23.68 -7.56
CA TRP A 243 -13.61 -22.64 -7.53
C TRP A 243 -14.90 -23.07 -8.24
N ALA A 244 -14.91 -24.26 -8.85
CA ALA A 244 -16.04 -24.77 -9.63
C ALA A 244 -17.31 -24.88 -8.78
N ALA A 245 -17.19 -25.32 -7.52
CA ALA A 245 -18.33 -25.45 -6.62
C ALA A 245 -19.07 -24.12 -6.36
N THR A 246 -18.37 -22.98 -6.42
CA THR A 246 -18.93 -21.66 -6.08
C THR A 246 -19.10 -20.73 -7.28
N HIS A 247 -18.36 -20.93 -8.38
CA HIS A 247 -18.31 -20.02 -9.53
C HIS A 247 -18.54 -20.70 -10.89
N MET A 248 -19.13 -21.91 -10.92
CA MET A 248 -19.34 -22.66 -12.17
C MET A 248 -20.00 -21.85 -13.29
N LYS A 249 -21.05 -21.08 -12.97
CA LYS A 249 -21.79 -20.30 -13.98
C LYS A 249 -20.91 -19.26 -14.68
N GLU A 250 -20.02 -18.62 -13.92
CA GLU A 250 -19.09 -17.60 -14.42
C GLU A 250 -17.99 -18.25 -15.28
N MET A 251 -17.48 -19.42 -14.87
CA MET A 251 -16.53 -20.19 -15.66
C MET A 251 -17.14 -20.70 -16.97
N GLN A 252 -18.34 -21.29 -16.91
CA GLN A 252 -19.07 -21.79 -18.09
C GLN A 252 -19.29 -20.68 -19.10
N LEU A 253 -19.66 -19.48 -18.64
CA LEU A 253 -19.83 -18.31 -19.50
C LEU A 253 -18.52 -17.97 -20.22
N VAL A 254 -17.40 -17.88 -19.50
CA VAL A 254 -16.10 -17.56 -20.11
C VAL A 254 -15.62 -18.66 -21.05
N PHE A 255 -15.73 -19.93 -20.66
CA PHE A 255 -15.34 -21.05 -21.52
C PHE A 255 -16.19 -21.12 -22.79
N ALA A 256 -17.50 -20.86 -22.69
CA ALA A 256 -18.36 -20.73 -23.86
C ALA A 256 -17.92 -19.57 -24.75
N ILE A 257 -17.70 -18.37 -24.19
CA ILE A 257 -17.24 -17.19 -24.96
C ILE A 257 -15.95 -17.49 -25.72
N VAL A 258 -15.00 -18.14 -25.05
CA VAL A 258 -13.71 -18.50 -25.63
C VAL A 258 -13.88 -19.54 -26.75
N ALA A 259 -14.73 -20.56 -26.54
CA ALA A 259 -15.03 -21.57 -27.57
C ALA A 259 -15.78 -21.00 -28.80
N PHE A 260 -16.64 -19.99 -28.60
CA PHE A 260 -17.46 -19.38 -29.67
C PHE A 260 -16.80 -18.17 -30.35
N LYS A 261 -15.59 -17.75 -29.92
CA LYS A 261 -14.81 -16.62 -30.48
C LYS A 261 -14.23 -16.87 -31.89
N GLY A 262 -15.00 -17.56 -32.74
CA GLY A 262 -14.95 -17.46 -34.20
C GLY A 262 -15.94 -16.44 -34.78
N ASN A 263 -16.74 -15.73 -33.97
CA ASN A 263 -17.74 -14.78 -34.50
C ASN A 263 -17.77 -13.43 -33.75
N PRO A 264 -17.38 -12.30 -34.39
CA PRO A 264 -17.17 -11.01 -33.74
C PRO A 264 -18.43 -10.16 -33.47
N GLU A 265 -19.65 -10.65 -33.75
CA GLU A 265 -20.89 -9.82 -33.70
C GLU A 265 -21.72 -9.91 -32.41
N CYS A 266 -21.18 -10.38 -31.28
CA CYS A 266 -21.95 -10.41 -30.05
C CYS A 266 -21.78 -9.11 -29.24
N ALA A 267 -22.62 -8.12 -29.55
CA ALA A 267 -22.62 -6.77 -28.99
C ALA A 267 -22.81 -6.67 -27.47
N VAL A 268 -23.23 -7.76 -26.80
CA VAL A 268 -23.43 -7.81 -25.33
C VAL A 268 -22.09 -7.75 -24.56
N TYR A 269 -20.95 -7.96 -25.24
CA TYR A 269 -19.68 -8.27 -24.60
C TYR A 269 -18.55 -7.26 -24.83
N LYS A 270 -18.89 -6.00 -25.16
CA LYS A 270 -17.98 -4.84 -25.06
C LYS A 270 -17.59 -4.48 -23.62
N VAL A 271 -18.16 -5.17 -22.62
CA VAL A 271 -17.74 -5.05 -21.22
C VAL A 271 -16.47 -5.87 -21.03
N THR A 272 -15.39 -5.46 -21.69
CA THR A 272 -14.06 -5.90 -21.35
C THR A 272 -13.76 -5.44 -19.94
N TRP A 273 -13.39 -6.38 -19.08
CA TRP A 273 -13.08 -6.23 -17.66
C TRP A 273 -11.97 -5.23 -17.32
N PHE A 274 -11.42 -4.51 -18.30
CA PHE A 274 -10.49 -3.39 -18.20
C PHE A 274 -10.62 -2.48 -19.43
N GLN A 275 -11.72 -1.74 -19.54
CA GLN A 275 -11.78 -0.49 -20.33
C GLN A 275 -11.94 0.69 -19.37
#